data_AF-A0A537FMQ9-F1
#
_entry.id   AF-A0A537FMQ9-F1
#
_cell.length_a   1.000
_cell.length_b   1.000
_cell.length_c   1.000
_cell.angle_alpha   90.00
_cell.angle_beta   90.00
_cell.angle_gamma   90.00
#
_symmetry.space_group_name_H-M   'P 1'
#
loop_
_entity.id
_entity.type
_entity.pdbx_description
1 polymer ?
#
loop_
_entity_poly.entity_id
_entity_poly.type
_entity_poly.pdbx_seq_one_letter_code
_entity_poly.pdbx_strand_id
1 'polypeptide(L)'
;MSVPDFFRWAGNGIGVRDVTILGFLTVFAIFVYVYSERVARSPIGRTLRAVRDNETATRALGKNDVAIRRNVIIIASAISGMAGALLTFQVASIGPGTWDRITWTFYIWVMVIIGGSGNNFGVATGALWFSFLSSGITQVQNALPSDLPIDVNWIRYLIFAALLLWILAFRPGGILPEKSSPTLARRTLSRALEEKPG
;
A
#
# COMPACT_ATOMS: atom_id res chain seq x y z
N MET A 1 14.70 12.24 -21.33
CA MET A 1 15.10 11.12 -22.22
C MET A 1 13.89 10.20 -22.35
N SER A 2 13.50 9.83 -23.57
CA SER A 2 12.39 8.89 -23.79
C SER A 2 12.82 7.47 -23.45
N VAL A 3 11.98 6.76 -22.70
CA VAL A 3 12.24 5.37 -22.34
C VAL A 3 12.01 4.49 -23.58
N PRO A 4 12.85 3.46 -23.85
CA PRO A 4 12.57 2.49 -24.90
C PRO A 4 11.20 1.85 -24.72
N ASP A 5 10.35 1.97 -25.73
CA ASP A 5 8.94 1.55 -25.65
C ASP A 5 8.83 0.04 -25.95
N PHE A 6 8.90 -0.77 -24.89
CA PHE A 6 8.89 -2.25 -24.95
C PHE A 6 7.58 -2.80 -25.52
N PHE A 7 6.49 -2.03 -25.44
CA PHE A 7 5.15 -2.40 -25.91
C PHE A 7 4.85 -1.94 -27.34
N ARG A 8 5.86 -1.50 -28.11
CA ARG A 8 5.70 -1.14 -29.54
C ARG A 8 5.06 -2.26 -30.38
N TRP A 9 5.24 -3.52 -29.98
CA TRP A 9 4.64 -4.66 -30.67
C TRP A 9 3.10 -4.68 -30.57
N ALA A 10 2.50 -4.03 -29.57
CA ALA A 10 1.05 -3.95 -29.39
C ALA A 10 0.37 -2.90 -30.31
N GLY A 11 1.15 -2.16 -31.11
CA GLY A 11 0.66 -1.16 -32.05
C GLY A 11 0.60 0.26 -31.48
N ASN A 12 0.76 1.25 -32.36
CA ASN A 12 0.81 2.68 -32.00
C ASN A 12 -0.57 3.36 -31.96
N GLY A 13 -1.65 2.59 -31.89
CA GLY A 13 -3.00 3.15 -31.72
C GLY A 13 -3.13 3.73 -30.32
N ILE A 14 -3.41 5.04 -30.22
CA ILE A 14 -3.72 5.74 -28.97
C ILE A 14 -4.87 4.96 -28.30
N GLY A 15 -4.57 4.18 -27.26
CA GLY A 15 -5.51 3.24 -26.63
C GLY A 15 -4.98 1.81 -26.46
N VAL A 16 -4.43 1.16 -27.51
CA VAL A 16 -4.04 -0.27 -27.41
C VAL A 16 -2.80 -0.44 -26.52
N ARG A 17 -1.81 0.46 -26.68
CA ARG A 17 -0.61 0.48 -25.83
C ARG A 17 -0.96 0.72 -24.37
N ASP A 18 -1.79 1.72 -24.10
CA ASP A 18 -2.14 2.11 -22.73
C ASP A 18 -2.97 1.01 -22.03
N VAL A 19 -3.90 0.37 -22.75
CA VAL A 19 -4.66 -0.79 -22.24
C VAL A 19 -3.74 -1.98 -21.96
N THR A 20 -2.74 -2.22 -22.80
CA THR A 20 -1.76 -3.32 -22.61
C THR A 20 -0.92 -3.07 -21.35
N ILE A 21 -0.41 -1.85 -21.17
CA ILE A 21 0.37 -1.45 -19.98
C ILE A 21 -0.49 -1.56 -18.72
N LEU A 22 -1.73 -1.03 -18.75
CA LEU A 22 -2.67 -1.11 -17.64
C LEU A 22 -3.03 -2.56 -17.29
N GLY A 23 -3.20 -3.42 -18.29
CA GLY A 23 -3.43 -4.85 -18.11
C GLY A 23 -2.26 -5.51 -17.38
N PHE A 24 -1.03 -5.24 -17.82
CA PHE A 24 0.17 -5.80 -17.20
C PHE A 24 0.36 -5.30 -15.75
N LEU A 25 0.15 -4.00 -15.51
CA LEU A 25 0.16 -3.39 -14.17
C LEU A 25 -0.88 -4.02 -13.25
N THR A 26 -2.08 -4.25 -13.76
CA THR A 26 -3.19 -4.83 -12.98
C THR A 26 -2.91 -6.28 -12.64
N VAL A 27 -2.41 -7.08 -13.60
CA VAL A 27 -1.99 -8.47 -13.34
C VAL A 27 -0.87 -8.51 -12.29
N PHE A 28 0.13 -7.64 -12.41
CA PHE A 28 1.21 -7.54 -11.42
C PHE A 28 0.68 -7.14 -10.04
N ALA A 29 -0.22 -6.16 -9.96
CA ALA A 29 -0.83 -5.73 -8.70
C ALA A 29 -1.66 -6.85 -8.05
N ILE A 30 -2.45 -7.59 -8.83
CA ILE A 30 -3.22 -8.75 -8.34
C ILE A 30 -2.28 -9.85 -7.85
N PHE A 31 -1.21 -10.13 -8.60
CA PHE A 31 -0.20 -11.11 -8.21
C PHE A 31 0.45 -10.73 -6.87
N VAL A 32 0.88 -9.48 -6.71
CA VAL A 32 1.48 -8.98 -5.46
C VAL A 32 0.47 -9.02 -4.31
N TYR A 33 -0.79 -8.69 -4.55
CA TYR A 33 -1.85 -8.76 -3.55
C TYR A 33 -2.07 -10.20 -3.06
N VAL A 34 -2.24 -11.15 -3.99
CA VAL A 34 -2.43 -12.58 -3.67
C VAL A 34 -1.20 -13.14 -2.96
N TYR A 35 0.00 -12.79 -3.42
CA TYR A 35 1.25 -13.18 -2.78
C TYR A 35 1.33 -12.66 -1.34
N SER A 36 1.05 -11.38 -1.12
CA SER A 36 1.08 -10.74 0.20
C SER A 36 0.04 -11.36 1.15
N GLU A 37 -1.16 -11.68 0.64
CA GLU A 37 -2.21 -12.33 1.43
C GLU A 37 -1.82 -13.76 1.81
N ARG A 38 -1.18 -14.50 0.90
CA ARG A 38 -0.69 -15.85 1.16
C ARG A 38 0.45 -15.84 2.19
N VAL A 39 1.38 -14.89 2.07
CA VAL A 39 2.47 -14.70 3.04
C VAL A 39 1.93 -14.31 4.41
N ALA A 40 0.96 -13.39 4.48
CA ALA A 40 0.34 -12.96 5.74
C ALA A 40 -0.36 -14.12 6.48
N ARG A 41 -0.98 -15.06 5.75
CA ARG A 41 -1.64 -16.24 6.34
C ARG A 41 -0.68 -17.38 6.67
N SER A 42 0.53 -17.37 6.11
CA SER A 42 1.56 -18.40 6.32
C SER A 42 2.19 -18.35 7.72
N PRO A 43 2.95 -19.38 8.13
CA PRO A 43 3.69 -19.37 9.40
C PRO A 43 4.66 -18.17 9.52
N ILE A 44 5.20 -17.70 8.39
CA ILE A 44 6.08 -16.52 8.35
C ILE A 44 5.30 -15.27 8.76
N GLY A 45 4.11 -15.06 8.21
CA GLY A 45 3.22 -13.95 8.55
C GLY A 45 2.81 -13.94 10.03
N ARG A 46 2.51 -15.12 10.61
CA ARG A 46 2.22 -15.25 12.04
C ARG A 46 3.41 -14.90 12.92
N THR A 47 4.61 -15.31 12.51
CA THR A 47 5.84 -14.98 13.23
C THR A 47 6.13 -13.49 13.15
N LEU A 48 5.89 -12.85 11.99
CA LEU A 48 6.04 -11.40 11.83
C LEU A 48 5.11 -10.60 12.75
N ARG A 49 3.85 -11.05 12.91
CA ARG A 49 2.92 -10.46 13.88
C ARG A 49 3.43 -10.62 15.31
N ALA A 50 3.91 -11.80 15.68
CA ALA A 50 4.49 -12.02 17.02
C ALA A 50 5.71 -11.13 17.29
N VAL A 51 6.62 -10.97 16.31
CA VAL A 51 7.77 -10.05 16.41
C VAL A 51 7.30 -8.60 16.55
N ARG A 52 6.24 -8.18 15.85
CA ARG A 52 5.66 -6.84 15.96
C ARG A 52 5.06 -6.56 17.33
N ASP A 53 4.40 -7.55 17.92
CA ASP A 53 3.69 -7.40 19.19
C ASP A 53 4.66 -7.47 20.38
N ASN A 54 5.63 -8.40 20.39
CA ASN A 54 6.68 -8.46 21.41
C ASN A 54 7.94 -9.18 20.90
N GLU A 55 8.96 -8.39 20.57
CA GLU A 55 10.26 -8.88 20.09
C GLU A 55 10.98 -9.69 21.18
N THR A 56 11.01 -9.20 22.42
CA THR A 56 11.70 -9.86 23.55
C THR A 56 11.12 -11.25 23.82
N ALA A 57 9.80 -11.41 23.77
CA ALA A 57 9.14 -12.70 23.93
C ALA A 57 9.44 -13.66 22.76
N THR A 58 9.51 -13.14 21.54
CA THR A 58 9.81 -13.95 20.35
C THR A 58 11.25 -14.47 20.37
N ARG A 59 12.21 -13.66 20.86
CA ARG A 59 13.59 -14.09 21.10
C ARG A 59 13.71 -15.16 22.17
N ALA A 60 12.96 -15.05 23.26
CA ALA A 60 12.93 -16.05 24.33
C ALA A 60 12.45 -17.43 23.82
N LEU A 61 11.61 -17.45 22.77
CA LEU A 61 11.16 -18.66 22.08
C LEU A 61 12.16 -19.19 21.04
N GLY A 62 13.39 -18.64 20.99
CA GLY A 62 14.46 -19.08 20.09
C GLY A 62 14.26 -18.67 18.63
N LYS A 63 13.37 -17.72 18.34
CA LYS A 63 13.20 -17.19 16.98
C LYS A 63 14.26 -16.13 16.68
N ASN A 64 14.77 -16.14 15.45
CA ASN A 64 15.74 -15.15 14.98
C ASN A 64 15.00 -14.01 14.25
N ASP A 65 14.68 -12.95 14.98
CA ASP A 65 13.94 -11.79 14.45
C ASP A 65 14.71 -11.07 13.34
N VAL A 66 16.04 -11.03 13.46
CA VAL A 66 16.94 -10.37 12.49
C VAL A 66 16.86 -11.06 11.14
N ALA A 67 16.94 -12.40 11.12
CA ALA A 67 16.85 -13.18 9.89
C ALA A 67 15.48 -13.02 9.21
N ILE A 68 14.40 -13.02 10.00
CA ILE A 68 13.03 -12.83 9.49
C ILE A 68 12.85 -11.43 8.90
N ARG A 69 13.28 -10.39 9.63
CA ARG A 69 13.21 -8.99 9.17
C ARG A 69 14.02 -8.77 7.89
N ARG A 70 15.24 -9.34 7.82
CA ARG A 70 16.08 -9.27 6.62
C ARG A 70 15.37 -9.84 5.41
N ASN A 71 14.80 -11.04 5.54
CA ASN A 71 14.12 -11.71 4.43
C ASN A 71 12.91 -10.91 3.94
N VAL A 72 12.12 -10.32 4.85
CA VAL A 72 10.98 -9.47 4.48
C VAL A 72 11.42 -8.21 3.75
N ILE A 73 12.48 -7.55 4.22
CA ILE A 73 13.01 -6.35 3.55
C ILE A 73 13.48 -6.69 2.14
N ILE A 74 14.19 -7.81 1.96
CA ILE A 74 14.65 -8.24 0.63
C ILE A 74 13.46 -8.44 -0.33
N ILE A 75 12.43 -9.16 0.12
CA ILE A 75 11.23 -9.42 -0.69
C ILE A 75 10.49 -8.12 -1.01
N ALA A 76 10.30 -7.25 -0.02
CA ALA A 76 9.62 -5.96 -0.21
C ALA A 76 10.38 -5.06 -1.19
N SER A 77 11.71 -4.99 -1.08
CA SER A 77 12.55 -4.23 -2.00
C SER A 77 12.52 -4.78 -3.42
N ALA A 78 12.50 -6.11 -3.60
CA ALA A 78 12.37 -6.73 -4.91
C ALA A 78 11.03 -6.38 -5.58
N ILE A 79 9.92 -6.46 -4.82
CA ILE A 79 8.58 -6.10 -5.32
C ILE A 79 8.52 -4.61 -5.66
N SER A 80 9.03 -3.74 -4.79
CA SER A 80 9.06 -2.29 -5.01
C SER A 80 9.89 -1.89 -6.23
N GLY A 81 11.07 -2.53 -6.41
CA GLY A 81 11.92 -2.33 -7.58
C GLY A 81 11.23 -2.72 -8.89
N MET A 82 10.54 -3.86 -8.91
CA MET A 82 9.72 -4.25 -10.06
C MET A 82 8.59 -3.26 -10.32
N ALA A 83 7.86 -2.84 -9.27
CA ALA A 83 6.78 -1.86 -9.41
C ALA A 83 7.28 -0.53 -10.01
N GLY A 84 8.44 -0.03 -9.59
CA GLY A 84 9.06 1.18 -10.14
C GLY A 84 9.50 1.03 -11.60
N ALA A 85 10.03 -0.14 -11.98
CA ALA A 85 10.36 -0.44 -13.37
C ALA A 85 9.10 -0.43 -14.25
N LEU A 86 8.00 -1.06 -13.79
CA LEU A 86 6.72 -1.06 -14.50
C LEU A 86 6.15 0.37 -14.68
N LEU A 87 6.21 1.18 -13.63
CA LEU A 87 5.78 2.58 -13.67
C LEU A 87 6.54 3.41 -14.73
N THR A 88 7.83 3.16 -14.88
CA THR A 88 8.67 3.87 -15.86
C THR A 88 8.16 3.66 -17.30
N PHE A 89 7.65 2.47 -17.60
CA PHE A 89 7.03 2.18 -18.90
C PHE A 89 5.69 2.91 -19.10
N GLN A 90 4.96 3.20 -18.02
CA GLN A 90 3.71 3.97 -18.11
C GLN A 90 3.99 5.46 -18.34
N VAL A 91 4.96 6.04 -17.63
CA VAL A 91 5.25 7.48 -17.72
C VAL A 91 6.00 7.81 -19.02
N ALA A 92 6.75 6.86 -19.60
CA ALA A 92 7.47 6.92 -20.89
C ALA A 92 8.49 8.07 -21.06
N SER A 93 8.55 9.00 -20.11
CA SER A 93 9.46 10.13 -20.06
C SER A 93 9.85 10.42 -18.62
N ILE A 94 11.15 10.38 -18.33
CA ILE A 94 11.69 10.73 -17.02
C ILE A 94 12.46 12.05 -17.16
N GLY A 95 12.09 13.04 -16.35
CA GLY A 95 12.79 14.31 -16.21
C GLY A 95 13.28 14.54 -14.76
N PRO A 96 14.26 15.41 -14.55
CA PRO A 96 14.81 15.69 -13.22
C PRO A 96 13.82 16.32 -12.23
N GLY A 97 12.66 16.81 -12.70
CA GLY A 97 11.56 17.31 -11.86
C GLY A 97 10.39 16.34 -11.64
N THR A 98 10.44 15.13 -12.20
CA THR A 98 9.32 14.17 -12.14
C THR A 98 9.22 13.46 -10.77
N TRP A 99 10.32 13.44 -10.01
CA TRP A 99 10.44 12.71 -8.75
C TRP A 99 10.45 13.66 -7.56
N ASP A 100 9.27 14.14 -7.18
CA ASP A 100 9.11 14.94 -5.95
C ASP A 100 8.83 14.06 -4.71
N ARG A 101 9.41 14.45 -3.56
CA ARG A 101 9.29 13.68 -2.30
C ARG A 101 7.85 13.56 -1.82
N ILE A 102 7.03 14.60 -2.02
CA ILE A 102 5.64 14.65 -1.57
C ILE A 102 4.80 13.64 -2.36
N THR A 103 5.01 13.56 -3.67
CA THR A 103 4.22 12.63 -4.50
C THR A 103 4.62 11.18 -4.29
N TRP A 104 5.92 10.88 -4.17
CA TRP A 104 6.41 9.50 -4.17
C TRP A 104 6.51 8.84 -2.79
N THR A 105 6.61 9.63 -1.72
CA THR A 105 6.68 9.09 -0.34
C THR A 105 5.39 9.34 0.41
N PHE A 106 4.92 10.59 0.42
CA PHE A 106 3.79 10.98 1.25
C PHE A 106 2.46 10.38 0.76
N TYR A 107 2.21 10.30 -0.55
CA TYR A 107 0.99 9.66 -1.05
C TYR A 107 0.88 8.17 -0.69
N ILE A 108 1.99 7.43 -0.71
CA ILE A 108 1.99 6.02 -0.31
C ILE A 108 1.58 5.89 1.16
N TRP A 109 2.12 6.75 2.04
CA TRP A 109 1.70 6.79 3.44
C TRP A 109 0.23 7.11 3.60
N VAL A 110 -0.29 8.08 2.85
CA VAL A 110 -1.71 8.43 2.85
C VAL A 110 -2.57 7.21 2.45
N MET A 111 -2.24 6.54 1.34
CA MET A 111 -2.95 5.33 0.89
C MET A 111 -2.96 4.23 1.97
N VAL A 112 -1.81 3.97 2.61
CA VAL A 112 -1.68 2.93 3.65
C VAL A 112 -2.43 3.30 4.93
N ILE A 113 -2.36 4.56 5.37
CA ILE A 113 -3.04 5.02 6.59
C ILE A 113 -4.56 5.02 6.40
N ILE A 114 -5.05 5.48 5.24
CA ILE A 114 -6.47 5.40 4.88
C ILE A 114 -6.94 3.95 4.95
N GLY A 115 -6.19 3.04 4.30
CA GLY A 115 -6.55 1.63 4.23
C GLY A 115 -6.46 0.88 5.57
N GLY A 116 -5.47 1.23 6.39
CA GLY A 116 -5.07 0.52 7.60
C GLY A 116 -3.87 -0.40 7.36
N SER A 117 -2.80 -0.21 8.12
CA SER A 117 -1.50 -0.91 7.93
C SER A 117 -1.52 -2.40 8.31
N GLY A 118 -2.54 -2.86 9.03
CA GLY A 118 -2.63 -4.24 9.52
C GLY A 118 -3.44 -5.19 8.64
N ASN A 119 -4.00 -4.72 7.51
CA ASN A 119 -4.78 -5.55 6.59
C ASN A 119 -4.45 -5.22 5.13
N ASN A 120 -4.02 -6.22 4.36
CA ASN A 120 -3.73 -6.08 2.92
C ASN A 120 -4.94 -5.58 2.13
N PHE A 121 -6.15 -6.06 2.48
CA PHE A 121 -7.38 -5.61 1.84
C PHE A 121 -7.67 -4.14 2.17
N GLY A 122 -7.40 -3.73 3.40
CA GLY A 122 -7.45 -2.33 3.83
C GLY A 122 -6.55 -1.46 2.96
N VAL A 123 -5.27 -1.78 2.87
CA VAL A 123 -4.30 -1.04 2.04
C VAL A 123 -4.74 -0.98 0.57
N ALA A 124 -5.21 -2.10 -0.01
CA ALA A 124 -5.69 -2.12 -1.39
C ALA A 124 -6.90 -1.20 -1.62
N THR A 125 -7.89 -1.22 -0.71
CA THR A 125 -9.04 -0.32 -0.77
C THR A 125 -8.65 1.15 -0.56
N GLY A 126 -7.68 1.42 0.34
CA GLY A 126 -7.14 2.76 0.56
C GLY A 126 -6.44 3.32 -0.68
N ALA A 127 -5.65 2.49 -1.37
CA ALA A 127 -5.01 2.86 -2.64
C ALA A 127 -6.03 3.15 -3.75
N LEU A 128 -7.07 2.31 -3.88
CA LEU A 128 -8.15 2.54 -4.85
C LEU A 128 -8.89 3.84 -4.55
N TRP A 129 -9.31 4.04 -3.30
CA TRP A 129 -10.03 5.24 -2.88
C TRP A 129 -9.19 6.50 -3.09
N PHE A 130 -7.90 6.46 -2.72
CA PHE A 130 -6.99 7.57 -2.96
C PHE A 130 -6.85 7.87 -4.46
N SER A 131 -6.74 6.83 -5.30
CA SER A 131 -6.65 6.99 -6.75
C SER A 131 -7.91 7.66 -7.31
N PHE A 132 -9.10 7.22 -6.90
CA PHE A 132 -10.37 7.86 -7.28
C PHE A 132 -10.45 9.32 -6.83
N LEU A 133 -10.11 9.60 -5.57
CA LEU A 133 -10.11 10.96 -5.04
C LEU A 133 -9.12 11.85 -5.79
N SER A 134 -7.91 11.34 -6.03
CA SER A 134 -6.89 12.06 -6.79
C SER A 134 -7.34 12.37 -8.21
N SER A 135 -7.94 11.40 -8.91
CA SER A 135 -8.47 11.61 -10.25
C SER A 135 -9.63 12.62 -10.24
N GLY A 136 -10.52 12.55 -9.25
CA GLY A 136 -11.60 13.52 -9.08
C GLY A 136 -11.09 14.94 -8.86
N ILE A 137 -10.06 15.09 -8.02
CA ILE A 137 -9.38 16.38 -7.81
C ILE A 137 -8.83 16.90 -9.15
N THR A 138 -8.10 16.07 -9.91
CA THR A 138 -7.57 16.47 -11.22
C THR A 138 -8.66 16.88 -12.21
N GLN A 139 -9.80 16.18 -12.24
CA GLN A 139 -10.91 16.54 -13.12
C GLN A 139 -11.52 17.90 -12.77
N VAL A 140 -11.69 18.20 -11.48
CA VAL A 140 -12.16 19.50 -11.01
C VAL A 140 -11.14 20.60 -11.34
N GLN A 141 -9.85 20.32 -11.18
CA GLN A 141 -8.76 21.24 -11.54
C GLN A 141 -8.77 21.59 -13.03
N ASN A 142 -8.98 20.59 -13.90
CA ASN A 142 -9.06 20.80 -15.35
C ASN A 142 -10.30 21.59 -15.78
N ALA A 143 -11.34 21.64 -14.94
CA ALA A 143 -12.56 22.42 -15.19
C ALA A 143 -12.49 23.86 -14.64
N LEU A 144 -11.47 24.20 -13.86
CA LEU A 144 -11.25 25.55 -13.33
C LEU A 144 -10.48 26.42 -14.34
N PRO A 145 -10.73 27.75 -14.38
CA PRO A 145 -9.97 28.66 -15.22
C PRO A 145 -8.47 28.64 -14.87
N SER A 146 -7.61 28.59 -15.89
CA SER A 146 -6.15 28.50 -15.77
C SER A 146 -5.47 29.75 -15.19
N ASP A 147 -6.21 30.85 -15.03
CA ASP A 147 -5.68 32.16 -14.63
C ASP A 147 -5.69 32.40 -13.11
N LEU A 148 -5.86 31.34 -12.31
CA LEU A 148 -5.78 31.45 -10.86
C LEU A 148 -4.32 31.68 -10.43
N PRO A 149 -4.02 32.70 -9.61
CA PRO A 149 -2.67 32.99 -9.11
C PRO A 149 -2.17 31.97 -8.08
N ILE A 150 -2.92 30.90 -7.83
CA ILE A 150 -2.63 29.88 -6.83
C ILE A 150 -2.27 28.58 -7.54
N ASP A 151 -1.07 28.08 -7.27
CA ASP A 151 -0.63 26.78 -7.78
C ASP A 151 -1.51 25.65 -7.22
N VAL A 152 -2.27 25.07 -8.13
CA VAL A 152 -3.29 24.05 -7.88
C VAL A 152 -2.73 22.79 -7.19
N ASN A 153 -1.43 22.52 -7.36
CA ASN A 153 -0.74 21.42 -6.69
C ASN A 153 -0.66 21.59 -5.16
N TRP A 154 -0.46 22.82 -4.64
CA TRP A 154 -0.39 23.04 -3.19
C TRP A 154 -1.72 22.74 -2.51
N ILE A 155 -2.83 23.12 -3.14
CA ILE A 155 -4.18 22.84 -2.66
C ILE A 155 -4.37 21.31 -2.56
N ARG A 156 -3.95 20.57 -3.58
CA ARG A 156 -3.99 19.09 -3.57
C ARG A 156 -3.20 18.50 -2.40
N TYR A 157 -1.99 19.01 -2.13
CA TYR A 157 -1.19 18.56 -0.98
C TYR A 157 -1.85 18.88 0.36
N LEU A 158 -2.42 20.08 0.51
CA LEU A 158 -3.14 20.48 1.72
C LEU A 158 -4.37 19.60 1.96
N ILE A 159 -5.13 19.26 0.91
CA ILE A 159 -6.28 18.36 1.01
C ILE A 159 -5.84 16.99 1.52
N PHE A 160 -4.79 16.40 0.93
CA PHE A 160 -4.31 15.09 1.37
C PHE A 160 -3.69 15.12 2.78
N ALA A 161 -2.99 16.20 3.15
CA ALA A 161 -2.48 16.39 4.50
C ALA A 161 -3.60 16.53 5.53
N ALA A 162 -4.60 17.36 5.25
CA ALA A 162 -5.77 17.50 6.11
C ALA A 162 -6.53 16.18 6.24
N LEU A 163 -6.68 15.44 5.14
CA LEU A 163 -7.32 14.13 5.14
C LEU A 163 -6.55 13.12 6.00
N LEU A 164 -5.22 13.07 5.85
CA LEU A 164 -4.37 12.19 6.66
C LEU A 164 -4.48 12.52 8.15
N LEU A 165 -4.44 13.81 8.50
CA LEU A 165 -4.62 14.26 9.89
C LEU A 165 -6.01 13.89 10.42
N TRP A 166 -7.05 14.07 9.61
CA TRP A 166 -8.42 13.71 9.97
C TRP A 166 -8.56 12.21 10.25
N ILE A 167 -7.99 11.36 9.40
CA ILE A 167 -8.03 9.90 9.61
C ILE A 167 -7.24 9.51 10.85
N LEU A 168 -6.07 10.11 11.06
CA LEU A 168 -5.27 9.81 12.25
C LEU A 168 -5.98 10.23 13.54
N ALA A 169 -6.72 11.35 13.50
CA ALA A 169 -7.48 11.85 14.64
C ALA A 169 -8.73 11.01 14.95
N PHE A 170 -9.49 10.59 13.93
CA PHE A 170 -10.79 9.94 14.13
C PHE A 170 -10.76 8.41 13.99
N ARG A 171 -9.80 7.83 13.26
CA ARG A 171 -9.72 6.40 12.93
C ARG A 171 -8.26 5.92 12.81
N PRO A 172 -7.49 5.88 13.91
CA PRO A 172 -6.07 5.49 13.88
C PRO A 172 -5.80 4.05 13.41
N GLY A 173 -6.83 3.18 13.40
CA GLY A 173 -6.76 1.81 12.86
C GLY A 173 -7.00 1.69 11.36
N GLY A 174 -7.29 2.79 10.64
CA GLY A 174 -7.71 2.79 9.23
C GLY A 174 -9.15 2.32 9.03
N ILE A 175 -9.58 2.22 7.76
CA ILE A 175 -10.94 1.80 7.38
C ILE A 175 -11.20 0.32 7.73
N LEU A 176 -10.19 -0.55 7.64
CA LEU A 176 -10.29 -1.98 7.97
C LEU A 176 -9.24 -2.38 9.01
N PRO A 177 -9.60 -2.36 10.32
CA PRO A 177 -8.71 -2.77 11.39
C PRO A 177 -8.28 -4.24 11.25
N GLU A 178 -7.05 -4.55 11.66
CA GLU A 178 -6.53 -5.91 11.71
C GLU A 178 -7.39 -6.78 12.63
N LYS A 179 -7.95 -7.89 12.10
CA LYS A 179 -8.61 -8.88 12.94
C LYS A 179 -7.56 -9.52 13.84
N SER A 180 -7.67 -9.29 15.16
CA SER A 180 -6.89 -10.04 16.15
C SER A 180 -7.23 -11.51 16.01
N SER A 181 -6.21 -12.34 15.75
CA SER A 181 -6.39 -13.79 15.80
C SER A 181 -6.49 -14.16 17.28
N PRO A 182 -7.62 -14.67 17.79
CA PRO A 182 -7.73 -15.01 19.20
C PRO A 182 -6.76 -16.15 19.53
N THR A 183 -5.91 -15.96 20.54
CA THR A 183 -4.87 -16.93 20.96
C THR A 183 -5.45 -18.23 21.51
N LEU A 184 -6.72 -18.26 21.92
CA LEU A 184 -7.46 -19.49 22.20
C LEU A 184 -8.76 -19.50 21.38
N ALA A 185 -9.10 -20.66 20.83
CA ALA A 185 -10.46 -20.90 20.37
C ALA A 185 -11.40 -20.52 21.52
N ARG A 186 -12.44 -19.71 21.23
CA ARG A 186 -13.37 -19.18 22.25
C ARG A 186 -13.91 -20.25 23.20
N ARG A 187 -14.00 -21.49 22.71
CA ARG A 187 -14.41 -22.71 23.44
C ARG A 187 -13.41 -23.18 24.51
N THR A 188 -12.11 -22.98 24.29
CA THR A 188 -11.06 -23.35 25.25
C THR A 188 -10.91 -22.27 26.32
N LEU A 189 -11.12 -21.00 25.96
CA LEU A 189 -11.18 -19.88 26.90
C LEU A 189 -12.40 -19.97 27.82
N SER A 190 -13.57 -20.35 27.30
CA SER A 190 -14.76 -20.54 28.14
C SER A 190 -14.58 -21.68 29.15
N ARG A 191 -13.98 -22.81 28.73
CA ARG A 191 -13.65 -23.93 29.62
C ARG A 191 -12.64 -23.53 30.71
N ALA A 192 -11.57 -22.81 30.35
CA ALA A 192 -10.56 -22.37 31.31
C ALA A 192 -11.06 -21.30 32.30
N LEU A 193 -12.11 -20.55 31.95
CA LEU A 193 -12.77 -19.60 32.85
C LEU A 193 -13.83 -20.28 33.74
N GLU A 194 -14.49 -21.33 33.25
CA GLU A 194 -15.39 -22.19 34.04
C GLU A 194 -14.63 -23.05 35.06
N GLU A 195 -13.38 -23.45 34.75
CA GLU A 195 -12.54 -24.28 35.62
C GLU A 195 -11.82 -23.52 36.74
N LYS A 196 -11.91 -22.19 36.81
CA LYS A 196 -11.21 -21.41 37.84
C LYS A 196 -11.99 -21.51 39.17
N PRO A 197 -11.51 -22.24 40.20
CA PRO A 197 -12.12 -22.20 41.52
C PRO A 197 -11.79 -20.85 42.17
N GLY A 198 -12.72 -20.34 42.97
CA GLY A 198 -12.56 -19.10 43.74
C GLY A 198 -11.33 -19.10 44.65
#